data_AF-A0A6M5F4A5-F1
#
_entry.id   AF-A0A6M5F4A5-F1
#
_cell.length_a   1.000
_cell.length_b   1.000
_cell.length_c   1.000
_cell.angle_alpha   90.00
_cell.angle_beta   90.00
_cell.angle_gamma   90.00
#
_symmetry.space_group_name_H-M   'P 1'
#
loop_
_entity.id
_entity.type
_entity.pdbx_description
1 polymer ?
#
loop_
_entity_poly.entity_id
_entity_poly.type
_entity_poly.pdbx_seq_one_letter_code
_entity_poly.pdbx_strand_id
1 'polypeptide(L)'
;MPEILPPEILTAAEDAWGRAQEGQVHTGKNIGSAVIFGALDGAVRKAREESEIGFGALEVIANPEIKELFKRDFEDYKAIFAEAGIDVPTPDELAQGGIDFGWLAELKRMWPGYDLVVAPLTLPQDTFERIGCDWSMEGGVVSNWNGIMKDTVDNWRLTAVGDNKWTAFMLFNNEEPEECGLSYDQITQYGSAVPVVCYAAYQVHRIRQGILPVDTDTRSWAAGRFVVGNDTYAPCVGWEIGPRDYMLVVDYCNASKGTEIVGLRSLMGDIAPARSG
;
A
#
# COMPACT_ATOMS: atom_id res chain seq x y z
N MET A 1 9.51 -18.18 -15.25
CA MET A 1 8.32 -18.03 -14.39
C MET A 1 7.12 -17.92 -15.32
N PRO A 2 6.04 -18.70 -15.16
CA PRO A 2 4.83 -18.44 -15.93
C PRO A 2 4.27 -17.08 -15.49
N GLU A 3 4.02 -16.18 -16.43
CA GLU A 3 3.25 -14.95 -16.23
C GLU A 3 1.89 -15.36 -15.68
N ILE A 4 1.66 -15.13 -14.39
CA ILE A 4 0.33 -15.24 -13.79
C ILE A 4 -0.42 -14.00 -14.26
N LEU A 5 -1.44 -14.21 -15.08
CA LEU A 5 -2.29 -13.12 -15.56
C LEU A 5 -2.93 -12.40 -14.35
N PRO A 6 -3.03 -11.06 -14.38
CA PRO A 6 -3.73 -10.28 -13.36
C PRO A 6 -5.14 -10.83 -13.06
N PRO A 7 -5.61 -10.75 -11.81
CA PRO A 7 -6.91 -11.30 -11.40
C PRO A 7 -8.08 -10.81 -12.25
N GLU A 8 -8.06 -9.57 -12.74
CA GLU A 8 -9.11 -9.02 -13.60
C GLU A 8 -9.16 -9.73 -14.96
N ILE A 9 -7.99 -10.08 -15.52
CA ILE A 9 -7.88 -10.77 -16.80
C ILE A 9 -8.34 -12.23 -16.66
N LEU A 10 -8.00 -12.87 -15.54
CA LEU A 10 -8.49 -14.22 -15.22
C LEU A 10 -10.01 -14.21 -15.07
N THR A 11 -10.55 -13.27 -14.30
CA THR A 11 -12.00 -13.13 -14.09
C THR A 11 -12.73 -12.87 -15.41
N ALA A 12 -12.22 -11.97 -16.25
CA ALA A 12 -12.81 -11.68 -17.56
C ALA A 12 -12.77 -12.89 -18.51
N ALA A 13 -11.69 -13.67 -18.46
CA ALA A 13 -11.56 -14.91 -19.22
C ALA A 13 -12.56 -15.98 -18.73
N GLU A 14 -12.74 -16.13 -17.42
CA GLU A 14 -13.70 -17.05 -16.80
C GLU A 14 -15.14 -16.65 -17.14
N ASP A 15 -15.49 -15.36 -17.03
CA ASP A 15 -16.80 -14.84 -17.41
C ASP A 15 -17.10 -15.03 -18.90
N ALA A 16 -16.11 -14.78 -19.76
CA ALA A 16 -16.23 -15.02 -21.20
C ALA A 16 -16.44 -16.51 -21.52
N TRP A 17 -15.74 -17.38 -20.80
CA TRP A 17 -15.90 -18.83 -20.91
C TRP A 17 -17.28 -19.30 -20.44
N GLY A 18 -17.76 -18.80 -19.29
CA GLY A 18 -19.09 -19.09 -18.77
C GLY A 18 -20.21 -18.72 -19.74
N ARG A 19 -20.14 -17.50 -20.31
CA ARG A 19 -21.10 -17.04 -21.33
C ARG A 19 -21.09 -17.91 -22.60
N ALA A 20 -19.93 -18.40 -23.01
CA ALA A 20 -19.80 -19.28 -24.17
C ALA A 20 -20.44 -20.67 -23.92
N GLN A 21 -20.30 -21.22 -22.72
CA GLN A 21 -20.94 -22.48 -22.33
C GLN A 21 -22.46 -22.34 -22.25
N GLU A 22 -22.99 -21.27 -21.63
CA GLU A 22 -24.43 -21.01 -21.57
C GLU A 22 -25.05 -20.87 -22.97
N GLY A 23 -24.35 -20.20 -23.89
CA GLY A 23 -24.76 -20.07 -25.30
C GLY A 23 -24.90 -21.42 -26.02
N GLN A 24 -23.98 -22.37 -25.76
CA GLN A 24 -24.06 -23.73 -26.33
C GLN A 24 -25.24 -24.54 -25.74
N VAL A 25 -25.47 -24.43 -24.43
CA VAL A 25 -26.53 -25.17 -23.72
C VAL A 25 -27.93 -24.72 -24.15
N HIS A 26 -28.13 -23.41 -24.38
CA HIS A 26 -29.46 -22.86 -24.68
C HIS A 26 -29.85 -22.87 -26.17
N THR A 27 -28.89 -22.87 -27.10
CA THR A 27 -29.20 -22.82 -28.53
C THR A 27 -29.00 -24.15 -29.28
N GLY A 28 -28.40 -25.16 -28.63
CA GLY A 28 -28.12 -26.47 -29.25
C GLY A 28 -27.17 -26.41 -30.45
N LYS A 29 -26.58 -25.24 -30.72
CA LYS A 29 -25.73 -24.96 -31.87
C LYS A 29 -24.29 -25.15 -31.44
N ASN A 30 -23.56 -26.03 -32.13
CA ASN A 30 -22.15 -26.25 -31.88
C ASN A 30 -21.37 -25.01 -32.33
N ILE A 31 -21.10 -24.10 -31.40
CA ILE A 31 -20.30 -22.90 -31.65
C ILE A 31 -18.87 -23.39 -31.90
N GLY A 32 -18.39 -23.29 -33.14
CA GLY A 32 -17.05 -23.78 -33.52
C GLY A 32 -15.96 -23.14 -32.68
N SER A 33 -14.91 -23.90 -32.36
CA SER A 33 -13.82 -23.51 -31.46
C SER A 33 -13.21 -22.14 -31.80
N ALA A 34 -13.07 -21.80 -33.08
CA ALA A 34 -12.56 -20.51 -33.53
C ALA A 34 -13.39 -19.29 -33.06
N VAL A 35 -14.72 -19.45 -32.92
CA VAL A 35 -15.61 -18.37 -32.44
C VAL A 35 -15.48 -18.19 -30.93
N ILE A 36 -15.30 -19.29 -30.19
CA ILE A 36 -15.09 -19.28 -28.74
C ILE A 36 -13.73 -18.64 -28.42
N PHE A 37 -12.66 -19.06 -29.09
CA PHE A 37 -11.33 -18.47 -28.91
C PHE A 37 -11.29 -16.99 -29.32
N GLY A 38 -11.97 -16.60 -30.41
CA GLY A 38 -12.05 -15.18 -30.79
C GLY A 38 -12.81 -14.30 -29.78
N ALA A 39 -13.88 -14.83 -29.16
CA ALA A 39 -14.60 -14.13 -28.10
C ALA A 39 -13.78 -14.04 -26.80
N LEU A 40 -13.04 -15.09 -26.47
CA LEU A 40 -12.11 -15.13 -25.33
C LEU A 40 -10.98 -14.12 -25.52
N ASP A 41 -10.29 -14.14 -26.67
CA ASP A 41 -9.24 -13.19 -27.01
C ASP A 41 -9.76 -11.75 -27.01
N GLY A 42 -10.99 -11.53 -27.51
CA GLY A 42 -11.65 -10.23 -27.46
C GLY A 42 -11.93 -9.73 -26.04
N ALA A 43 -12.42 -10.61 -25.16
CA ALA A 43 -12.68 -10.29 -23.76
C ALA A 43 -11.39 -10.06 -22.97
N VAL A 44 -10.37 -10.90 -23.17
CA VAL A 44 -9.04 -10.75 -22.56
C VAL A 44 -8.39 -9.45 -23.03
N ARG A 45 -8.43 -9.14 -24.33
CA ARG A 45 -7.92 -7.88 -24.86
C ARG A 45 -8.65 -6.68 -24.28
N LYS A 46 -9.99 -6.73 -24.21
CA LYS A 46 -10.79 -5.64 -23.66
C LYS A 46 -10.51 -5.45 -22.17
N ALA A 47 -10.44 -6.53 -21.40
CA ALA A 47 -10.09 -6.47 -19.98
C ALA A 47 -8.68 -5.92 -19.76
N ARG A 48 -7.75 -6.25 -20.66
CA ARG A 48 -6.39 -5.69 -20.65
C ARG A 48 -6.39 -4.19 -20.98
N GLU A 49 -7.12 -3.79 -22.01
CA GLU A 49 -7.31 -2.37 -22.37
C GLU A 49 -7.96 -1.60 -21.21
N GLU A 50 -8.95 -2.18 -20.54
CA GLU A 50 -9.62 -1.61 -19.36
C GLU A 50 -8.70 -1.58 -18.13
N SER A 51 -7.85 -2.59 -17.92
CA SER A 51 -6.86 -2.60 -16.83
C SER A 51 -5.74 -1.58 -17.01
N GLU A 52 -5.49 -1.13 -18.24
CA GLU A 52 -4.48 -0.10 -18.53
C GLU A 52 -5.05 1.34 -18.41
N ILE A 53 -6.37 1.50 -18.25
CA ILE A 53 -7.00 2.81 -18.01
C ILE A 53 -6.57 3.35 -16.65
N GLY A 54 -6.13 4.61 -16.61
CA GLY A 54 -5.68 5.27 -15.39
C GLY A 54 -4.18 5.12 -15.12
N PHE A 55 -3.43 4.38 -15.94
CA PHE A 55 -1.99 4.17 -15.79
C PHE A 55 -1.14 5.10 -16.66
N GLY A 56 -1.73 6.09 -17.34
CA GLY A 56 -1.02 6.99 -18.25
C GLY A 56 0.14 7.74 -17.59
N ALA A 57 0.00 8.10 -16.32
CA ALA A 57 1.00 8.79 -15.52
C ALA A 57 2.28 7.97 -15.34
N LEU A 58 2.22 6.63 -15.45
CA LEU A 58 3.41 5.78 -15.36
C LEU A 58 4.23 5.76 -16.65
N GLU A 59 3.71 6.26 -17.78
CA GLU A 59 4.46 6.33 -19.04
C GLU A 59 5.63 7.33 -19.00
N VAL A 60 5.66 8.22 -17.99
CA VAL A 60 6.83 9.07 -17.71
C VAL A 60 8.06 8.26 -17.24
N ILE A 61 7.85 7.03 -16.74
CA ILE A 61 8.90 6.17 -16.20
C ILE A 61 9.71 5.56 -17.34
N ALA A 62 10.95 6.02 -17.50
CA ALA A 62 11.83 5.59 -18.59
C ALA A 62 12.31 4.14 -18.45
N ASN A 63 12.47 3.62 -17.23
CA ASN A 63 12.89 2.24 -17.01
C ASN A 63 11.67 1.30 -17.11
N PRO A 64 11.61 0.41 -18.12
CA PRO A 64 10.46 -0.47 -18.32
C PRO A 64 10.26 -1.46 -17.17
N GLU A 65 11.33 -1.92 -16.51
CA GLU A 65 11.22 -2.85 -15.38
C GLU A 65 10.59 -2.18 -14.17
N ILE A 66 10.95 -0.92 -13.88
CA ILE A 66 10.36 -0.15 -12.78
C ILE A 66 8.92 0.22 -13.11
N LYS A 67 8.62 0.55 -14.37
CA LYS A 67 7.25 0.83 -14.82
C LYS A 67 6.32 -0.37 -14.59
N GLU A 68 6.73 -1.56 -15.04
CA GLU A 68 5.94 -2.78 -14.86
C GLU A 68 5.87 -3.21 -13.38
N LEU A 69 6.93 -2.98 -12.60
CA LEU A 69 6.89 -3.16 -11.15
C LEU A 69 5.81 -2.28 -10.51
N PHE A 70 5.81 -0.97 -10.79
CA PHE A 70 4.83 -0.05 -10.22
C PHE A 70 3.40 -0.41 -10.64
N LYS A 71 3.18 -0.82 -11.90
CA LYS A 71 1.87 -1.33 -12.34
C LYS A 71 1.39 -2.49 -11.46
N ARG A 72 2.24 -3.48 -11.23
CA ARG A 72 1.92 -4.62 -10.37
C ARG A 72 1.64 -4.19 -8.94
N ASP A 73 2.45 -3.30 -8.38
CA ASP A 73 2.27 -2.81 -7.02
C ASP A 73 0.91 -2.09 -6.87
N PHE A 74 0.49 -1.32 -7.87
CA PHE A 74 -0.84 -0.70 -7.90
C PHE A 74 -1.98 -1.70 -7.91
N GLU A 75 -1.89 -2.76 -8.73
CA GLU A 75 -2.91 -3.82 -8.75
C GLU A 75 -2.95 -4.58 -7.42
N ASP A 76 -1.79 -4.83 -6.80
CA ASP A 76 -1.73 -5.44 -5.47
C ASP A 76 -2.42 -4.54 -4.43
N TYR A 77 -2.16 -3.22 -4.43
CA TYR A 77 -2.83 -2.30 -3.51
C TYR A 77 -4.34 -2.18 -3.78
N LYS A 78 -4.79 -2.16 -5.05
CA LYS A 78 -6.22 -2.24 -5.39
C LYS A 78 -6.87 -3.46 -4.77
N ALA A 79 -6.25 -4.63 -4.93
CA ALA A 79 -6.77 -5.87 -4.36
C ALA A 79 -6.77 -5.87 -2.82
N ILE A 80 -5.82 -5.18 -2.17
CA ILE A 80 -5.77 -5.06 -0.71
C ILE A 80 -6.92 -4.20 -0.19
N PHE A 81 -7.13 -3.04 -0.79
CA PHE A 81 -8.13 -2.08 -0.33
C PHE A 81 -9.56 -2.47 -0.75
N ALA A 82 -9.72 -3.27 -1.82
CA ALA A 82 -11.01 -3.81 -2.24
C ALA A 82 -11.68 -4.68 -1.15
N GLU A 83 -10.91 -5.40 -0.32
CA GLU A 83 -11.45 -6.21 0.80
C GLU A 83 -12.13 -5.35 1.86
N ALA A 84 -11.62 -4.13 2.05
CA ALA A 84 -12.21 -3.11 2.91
C ALA A 84 -13.32 -2.31 2.20
N GLY A 85 -13.59 -2.55 0.92
CA GLY A 85 -14.55 -1.80 0.11
C GLY A 85 -14.08 -0.40 -0.25
N ILE A 86 -12.76 -0.19 -0.29
CA ILE A 86 -12.14 1.09 -0.65
C ILE A 86 -11.68 1.02 -2.11
N ASP A 87 -12.06 2.03 -2.88
CA ASP A 87 -11.54 2.24 -4.23
C ASP A 87 -10.20 3.00 -4.17
N VAL A 88 -9.20 2.50 -4.89
CA VAL A 88 -7.85 3.06 -4.92
C VAL A 88 -7.75 4.03 -6.10
N PRO A 89 -7.36 5.29 -5.89
CA PRO A 89 -7.17 6.22 -6.99
C PRO A 89 -6.15 5.69 -8.00
N THR A 90 -6.44 5.90 -9.27
CA THR A 90 -5.55 5.52 -10.35
C THR A 90 -4.25 6.34 -10.32
N PRO A 91 -3.15 5.84 -10.91
CA PRO A 91 -1.94 6.64 -11.08
C PRO A 91 -2.18 8.01 -11.73
N ASP A 92 -3.09 8.10 -12.69
CA ASP A 92 -3.50 9.37 -13.33
C ASP A 92 -4.11 10.35 -12.32
N GLU A 93 -5.03 9.89 -11.47
CA GLU A 93 -5.65 10.72 -10.44
C GLU A 93 -4.65 11.16 -9.36
N LEU A 94 -3.76 10.25 -8.96
CA LEU A 94 -2.68 10.55 -8.00
C LEU A 94 -1.70 11.59 -8.56
N ALA A 95 -1.30 11.42 -9.83
CA ALA A 95 -0.41 12.35 -10.51
C ALA A 95 -1.07 13.72 -10.74
N GLN A 96 -2.36 13.77 -11.06
CA GLN A 96 -3.12 15.01 -11.16
C GLN A 96 -3.16 15.77 -9.82
N GLY A 97 -3.17 15.04 -8.70
CA GLY A 97 -3.08 15.62 -7.36
C GLY A 97 -1.65 16.04 -6.94
N GLY A 98 -0.64 15.76 -7.77
CA GLY A 98 0.73 16.25 -7.59
C GLY A 98 1.78 15.18 -7.29
N ILE A 99 1.42 13.90 -7.26
CA ILE A 99 2.37 12.81 -7.01
C ILE A 99 3.28 12.61 -8.24
N ASP A 100 4.59 12.71 -8.05
CA ASP A 100 5.59 12.55 -9.12
C ASP A 100 6.10 11.10 -9.22
N PHE A 101 5.42 10.27 -10.02
CA PHE A 101 5.86 8.89 -10.28
C PHE A 101 7.18 8.79 -11.04
N GLY A 102 7.55 9.82 -11.82
CA GLY A 102 8.85 9.88 -12.47
C GLY A 102 9.97 9.98 -11.44
N TRP A 103 9.79 10.83 -10.43
CA TRP A 103 10.72 10.95 -9.32
C TRP A 103 10.76 9.72 -8.42
N LEU A 104 9.60 9.15 -8.07
CA LEU A 104 9.55 7.89 -7.30
C LEU A 104 10.28 6.74 -8.02
N ALA A 105 10.17 6.67 -9.35
CA ALA A 105 10.91 5.70 -10.15
C ALA A 105 12.43 5.95 -10.16
N GLU A 106 12.87 7.21 -10.19
CA GLU A 106 14.30 7.55 -10.03
C GLU A 106 14.81 7.16 -8.64
N LEU A 107 14.02 7.37 -7.58
CA LEU A 107 14.36 6.91 -6.24
C LEU A 107 14.49 5.39 -6.19
N LYS A 108 13.54 4.63 -6.76
CA LYS A 108 13.65 3.16 -6.86
C LYS A 108 14.90 2.72 -7.60
N ARG A 109 15.28 3.44 -8.67
CA ARG A 109 16.51 3.14 -9.45
C ARG A 109 17.77 3.38 -8.62
N MET A 110 17.84 4.48 -7.86
CA MET A 110 19.00 4.82 -7.02
C MET A 110 19.08 3.94 -5.77
N TRP A 111 17.93 3.57 -5.22
CA TRP A 111 17.79 2.87 -3.95
C TRP A 111 16.88 1.64 -4.13
N PRO A 112 17.38 0.57 -4.76
CA PRO A 112 16.56 -0.60 -5.11
C PRO A 112 15.96 -1.34 -3.91
N GLY A 113 16.51 -1.13 -2.71
CA GLY A 113 15.98 -1.66 -1.45
C GLY A 113 14.76 -0.92 -0.90
N TYR A 114 14.27 0.11 -1.59
CA TYR A 114 13.01 0.78 -1.24
C TYR A 114 11.89 0.32 -2.15
N ASP A 115 10.70 0.14 -1.62
CA ASP A 115 9.51 -0.32 -2.35
C ASP A 115 8.41 0.75 -2.35
N LEU A 116 7.57 0.71 -3.38
CA LEU A 116 6.49 1.66 -3.54
C LEU A 116 5.36 1.36 -2.54
N VAL A 117 4.90 2.39 -1.85
CA VAL A 117 3.71 2.35 -1.00
C VAL A 117 2.67 3.29 -1.55
N VAL A 118 1.46 2.78 -1.79
CA VAL A 118 0.28 3.56 -2.19
C VAL A 118 -0.84 3.26 -1.22
N ALA A 119 -1.20 4.23 -0.38
CA ALA A 119 -2.17 4.04 0.69
C ALA A 119 -2.77 5.39 1.14
N PRO A 120 -3.96 5.41 1.75
CA PRO A 120 -4.48 6.59 2.42
C PRO A 120 -3.72 6.79 3.74
N LEU A 121 -3.50 8.06 4.12
CA LEU A 121 -2.89 8.39 5.41
C LEU A 121 -3.78 8.00 6.60
N THR A 122 -5.10 7.94 6.38
CA THR A 122 -6.10 7.74 7.41
C THR A 122 -7.21 6.83 6.93
N LEU A 123 -7.72 6.00 7.85
CA LEU A 123 -8.95 5.25 7.69
C LEU A 123 -9.74 5.24 9.00
N PRO A 124 -11.07 5.10 8.94
CA PRO A 124 -11.85 4.67 10.10
C PRO A 124 -11.33 3.33 10.65
N GLN A 125 -11.42 3.14 11.97
CA GLN A 125 -10.86 1.96 12.62
C GLN A 125 -11.44 0.65 12.07
N ASP A 126 -12.77 0.55 11.98
CA ASP A 126 -13.48 -0.61 11.43
C ASP A 126 -13.10 -0.93 9.98
N THR A 127 -12.67 0.08 9.23
CA THR A 127 -12.22 -0.07 7.85
C THR A 127 -10.77 -0.54 7.80
N PHE A 128 -9.90 0.01 8.66
CA PHE A 128 -8.52 -0.43 8.81
C PHE A 128 -8.43 -1.91 9.20
N GLU A 129 -9.28 -2.35 10.13
CA GLU A 129 -9.35 -3.74 10.62
C GLU A 129 -9.77 -4.76 9.53
N ARG A 130 -10.27 -4.28 8.39
CA ARG A 130 -10.66 -5.10 7.23
C ARG A 130 -9.57 -5.22 6.17
N ILE A 131 -8.44 -4.54 6.34
CA ILE A 131 -7.27 -4.71 5.47
C ILE A 131 -6.64 -6.07 5.85
N GLY A 132 -6.63 -7.02 4.90
CA GLY A 132 -6.50 -8.48 5.10
C GLY A 132 -5.27 -9.05 5.81
N CYS A 133 -5.02 -8.65 7.06
CA CYS A 133 -4.13 -9.32 8.01
C CYS A 133 -4.77 -9.43 9.39
N ASP A 134 -4.33 -10.40 10.18
CA ASP A 134 -4.63 -10.44 11.61
C ASP A 134 -3.95 -9.25 12.30
N TRP A 135 -4.65 -8.60 13.22
CA TRP A 135 -4.14 -7.43 13.93
C TRP A 135 -4.42 -7.50 15.43
N SER A 136 -3.57 -6.85 16.20
CA SER A 136 -3.73 -6.59 17.63
C SER A 136 -3.43 -5.12 17.87
N MET A 137 -4.43 -4.38 18.35
CA MET A 137 -4.28 -2.97 18.71
C MET A 137 -4.46 -2.80 20.21
N GLU A 138 -3.54 -2.08 20.84
CA GLU A 138 -3.64 -1.76 22.26
C GLU A 138 -4.85 -0.81 22.52
N GLY A 139 -5.53 -0.96 23.65
CA GLY A 139 -6.79 -0.27 23.95
C GLY A 139 -6.72 1.26 24.01
N GLY A 140 -5.59 1.83 24.43
CA GLY A 140 -5.24 3.24 24.35
C GLY A 140 -5.08 3.72 22.91
N VAL A 141 -4.49 2.92 22.01
CA VAL A 141 -4.47 3.22 20.56
C VAL A 141 -5.88 3.23 20.00
N VAL A 142 -6.67 2.18 20.28
CA VAL A 142 -8.08 2.07 19.84
C VAL A 142 -8.89 3.27 20.30
N SER A 143 -8.79 3.64 21.58
CA SER A 143 -9.55 4.76 22.16
C SER A 143 -9.17 6.13 21.58
N ASN A 144 -7.98 6.24 20.98
CA ASN A 144 -7.46 7.49 20.43
C ASN A 144 -7.28 7.46 18.90
N TRP A 145 -7.79 6.43 18.22
CA TRP A 145 -7.57 6.19 16.79
C TRP A 145 -7.84 7.43 15.93
N ASN A 146 -9.00 8.07 16.10
CA ASN A 146 -9.36 9.26 15.34
C ASN A 146 -8.41 10.44 15.58
N GLY A 147 -7.90 10.59 16.80
CA GLY A 147 -6.91 11.61 17.16
C GLY A 147 -5.55 11.34 16.52
N ILE A 148 -5.11 10.08 16.55
CA ILE A 148 -3.88 9.61 15.90
C ILE A 148 -3.96 9.91 14.40
N MET A 149 -5.00 9.44 13.73
CA MET A 149 -5.20 9.66 12.30
C MET A 149 -5.22 11.13 11.91
N LYS A 150 -5.87 11.98 12.72
CA LYS A 150 -5.90 13.42 12.52
C LYS A 150 -4.49 14.02 12.62
N ASP A 151 -3.75 13.67 13.67
CA ASP A 151 -2.37 14.15 13.86
C ASP A 151 -1.45 13.66 12.73
N THR A 152 -1.61 12.42 12.27
CA THR A 152 -0.91 11.87 11.11
C THR A 152 -1.11 12.76 9.87
N VAL A 153 -2.36 13.10 9.55
CA VAL A 153 -2.68 13.94 8.39
C VAL A 153 -2.15 15.37 8.57
N ASP A 154 -2.36 15.97 9.75
CA ASP A 154 -1.98 17.36 10.02
C ASP A 154 -0.44 17.56 9.99
N ASN A 155 0.34 16.50 10.26
CA ASN A 155 1.80 16.56 10.28
C ASN A 155 2.48 15.87 9.09
N TRP A 156 1.71 15.33 8.13
CA TRP A 156 2.28 14.69 6.94
C TRP A 156 2.97 15.72 6.03
N ARG A 157 4.19 15.41 5.59
CA ARG A 157 5.04 16.34 4.82
C ARG A 157 5.15 16.03 3.33
N LEU A 158 4.62 14.89 2.88
CA LEU A 158 4.65 14.50 1.47
C LEU A 158 3.31 14.83 0.80
N THR A 159 3.25 14.68 -0.52
CA THR A 159 2.01 14.96 -1.25
C THR A 159 0.92 13.97 -0.84
N ALA A 160 -0.25 14.50 -0.50
CA ALA A 160 -1.44 13.70 -0.23
C ALA A 160 -2.67 14.29 -0.91
N VAL A 161 -3.48 13.44 -1.53
CA VAL A 161 -4.50 13.84 -2.50
C VAL A 161 -5.87 13.22 -2.17
N GLY A 162 -6.93 13.88 -2.60
CA GLY A 162 -8.31 13.43 -2.36
C GLY A 162 -8.75 13.51 -0.89
N ASP A 163 -9.93 12.93 -0.63
CA ASP A 163 -10.62 13.06 0.66
C ASP A 163 -9.98 12.20 1.76
N ASN A 164 -9.55 10.98 1.42
CA ASN A 164 -8.84 10.08 2.34
C ASN A 164 -7.33 10.35 2.42
N LYS A 165 -6.86 11.44 1.79
CA LYS A 165 -5.44 11.82 1.77
C LYS A 165 -4.56 10.66 1.29
N TRP A 166 -4.82 10.18 0.08
CA TRP A 166 -3.98 9.18 -0.58
C TRP A 166 -2.59 9.73 -0.84
N THR A 167 -1.56 8.95 -0.53
CA THR A 167 -0.16 9.30 -0.74
C THR A 167 0.55 8.17 -1.47
N ALA A 168 1.63 8.51 -2.17
CA ALA A 168 2.60 7.53 -2.65
C ALA A 168 4.01 7.92 -2.23
N PHE A 169 4.80 6.96 -1.77
CA PHE A 169 6.18 7.18 -1.35
C PHE A 169 6.98 5.88 -1.43
N MET A 170 8.30 5.98 -1.30
CA MET A 170 9.21 4.84 -1.24
C MET A 170 9.52 4.49 0.21
N LEU A 171 9.33 3.24 0.62
CA LEU A 171 9.60 2.76 1.97
C LEU A 171 10.75 1.76 1.98
N PHE A 172 11.68 1.90 2.91
CA PHE A 172 12.82 0.99 2.97
C PHE A 172 12.41 -0.42 3.41
N ASN A 173 12.86 -1.44 2.67
CA ASN A 173 12.51 -2.85 2.85
C ASN A 173 13.58 -3.61 3.66
N ASN A 174 14.16 -2.99 4.68
CA ASN A 174 15.06 -3.70 5.59
C ASN A 174 14.27 -4.48 6.67
N GLU A 175 14.92 -5.52 7.20
CA GLU A 175 14.36 -6.40 8.25
C GLU A 175 14.00 -5.64 9.53
N GLU A 176 14.88 -4.72 9.96
CA GLU A 176 14.73 -3.96 11.20
C GLU A 176 14.77 -2.45 10.96
N PRO A 177 14.09 -1.66 11.80
CA PRO A 177 14.12 -0.22 11.68
C PRO A 177 15.46 0.35 12.15
N GLU A 178 15.80 1.55 11.68
CA GLU A 178 17.04 2.23 12.04
C GLU A 178 16.84 3.09 13.30
N GLU A 179 17.92 3.68 13.83
CA GLU A 179 17.84 4.71 14.90
C GLU A 179 17.10 4.30 16.19
N CYS A 180 17.18 3.02 16.58
CA CYS A 180 16.62 2.54 17.85
C CYS A 180 17.13 3.37 19.04
N GLY A 181 16.26 3.59 20.03
CA GLY A 181 16.60 4.39 21.22
C GLY A 181 16.29 5.87 21.09
N LEU A 182 15.94 6.39 19.90
CA LEU A 182 15.43 7.75 19.74
C LEU A 182 13.94 7.85 20.09
N SER A 183 13.56 8.99 20.67
CA SER A 183 12.15 9.30 20.94
C SER A 183 11.41 9.73 19.67
N TYR A 184 10.10 9.58 19.67
CA TYR A 184 9.25 10.05 18.58
C TYR A 184 9.41 11.55 18.29
N ASP A 185 9.62 12.35 19.33
CA ASP A 185 9.84 13.79 19.19
C ASP A 185 11.21 14.15 18.58
N GLN A 186 12.20 13.27 18.68
CA GLN A 186 13.49 13.46 18.03
C GLN A 186 13.42 13.08 16.55
N ILE A 187 12.86 11.91 16.22
CA ILE A 187 12.82 11.41 14.83
C ILE A 187 11.95 12.30 13.93
N THR A 188 10.85 12.84 14.46
CA THR A 188 9.93 13.68 13.66
C THR A 188 10.44 15.10 13.42
N GLN A 189 11.59 15.48 13.98
CA GLN A 189 12.26 16.74 13.62
C GLN A 189 12.84 16.66 12.20
N TYR A 190 13.37 15.51 11.82
CA TYR A 190 14.12 15.33 10.57
C TYR A 190 13.26 14.81 9.42
N GLY A 191 12.13 14.17 9.71
CA GLY A 191 11.26 13.58 8.69
C GLY A 191 9.86 13.24 9.21
N SER A 192 9.09 12.54 8.37
CA SER A 192 7.80 11.98 8.78
C SER A 192 8.02 10.52 9.19
N ALA A 193 7.39 10.09 10.29
CA ALA A 193 7.24 8.67 10.56
C ALA A 193 6.23 8.06 9.57
N VAL A 194 6.25 6.74 9.39
CA VAL A 194 5.33 6.05 8.48
C VAL A 194 3.93 6.01 9.11
N PRO A 195 2.86 6.40 8.39
CA PRO A 195 1.49 6.22 8.87
C PRO A 195 1.16 4.75 9.15
N VAL A 196 0.39 4.49 10.21
CA VAL A 196 -0.03 3.11 10.59
C VAL A 196 -0.72 2.41 9.41
N VAL A 197 -1.63 3.11 8.72
CA VAL A 197 -2.37 2.56 7.57
C VAL A 197 -1.43 2.20 6.41
N CYS A 198 -0.50 3.10 6.06
CA CYS A 198 0.46 2.86 5.00
C CYS A 198 1.40 1.69 5.34
N TYR A 199 1.86 1.61 6.59
CA TYR A 199 2.68 0.51 7.06
C TYR A 199 1.94 -0.83 6.94
N ALA A 200 0.70 -0.90 7.45
CA ALA A 200 -0.10 -2.11 7.38
C ALA A 200 -0.32 -2.56 5.92
N ALA A 201 -0.73 -1.65 5.04
CA ALA A 201 -0.95 -1.95 3.63
C ALA A 201 0.32 -2.50 2.94
N TYR A 202 1.47 -1.88 3.21
CA TYR A 202 2.75 -2.33 2.68
C TYR A 202 3.12 -3.75 3.14
N GLN A 203 2.87 -4.08 4.40
CA GLN A 203 3.20 -5.41 4.92
C GLN A 203 2.24 -6.48 4.38
N VAL A 204 0.95 -6.16 4.24
CA VAL A 204 0.00 -7.05 3.56
C VAL A 204 0.43 -7.28 2.11
N HIS A 205 0.87 -6.23 1.41
CA HIS A 205 1.44 -6.34 0.07
C HIS A 205 2.63 -7.33 0.03
N ARG A 206 3.57 -7.24 0.98
CA ARG A 206 4.70 -8.18 1.08
C ARG A 206 4.25 -9.61 1.34
N ILE A 207 3.32 -9.81 2.29
CA ILE A 207 2.80 -11.14 2.65
C ILE A 207 2.13 -11.79 1.43
N ARG A 208 1.35 -11.03 0.64
CA ARG A 208 0.74 -11.53 -0.62
C ARG A 208 1.76 -11.95 -1.67
N GLN A 209 2.95 -11.34 -1.65
CA GLN A 209 4.07 -11.74 -2.50
C GLN A 209 4.88 -12.91 -1.93
N GLY A 210 4.48 -13.47 -0.78
CA GLY A 210 5.21 -14.54 -0.09
C GLY A 210 6.48 -14.08 0.61
N ILE A 211 6.60 -12.77 0.88
CA ILE A 211 7.73 -12.16 1.59
C ILE A 211 7.36 -12.01 3.06
N LEU A 212 8.26 -12.44 3.95
CA LEU A 212 8.06 -12.33 5.40
C LEU A 212 7.92 -10.88 5.84
N PRO A 213 7.02 -10.54 6.78
CA PRO A 213 6.94 -9.20 7.34
C PRO A 213 8.27 -8.78 7.99
N VAL A 214 8.47 -7.48 8.07
CA VAL A 214 9.64 -6.84 8.69
C VAL A 214 9.20 -6.25 10.04
N ASP A 215 10.12 -5.82 10.91
CA ASP A 215 9.85 -5.41 12.31
C ASP A 215 9.29 -6.54 13.19
N THR A 216 9.84 -7.75 13.08
CA THR A 216 9.44 -8.89 13.93
C THR A 216 10.09 -8.85 15.32
N ASP A 217 11.32 -8.34 15.41
CA ASP A 217 12.08 -8.28 16.67
C ASP A 217 12.09 -6.87 17.28
N THR A 218 12.00 -5.84 16.44
CA THR A 218 12.03 -4.42 16.83
C THR A 218 10.87 -3.69 16.15
N ARG A 219 10.12 -2.86 16.89
CA ARG A 219 8.99 -2.12 16.33
C ARG A 219 9.45 -0.81 15.68
N SER A 220 8.62 -0.25 14.81
CA SER A 220 8.81 1.07 14.23
C SER A 220 7.88 2.09 14.86
N TRP A 221 8.38 3.29 15.10
CA TRP A 221 7.53 4.44 15.36
C TRP A 221 6.60 4.67 14.16
N ALA A 222 5.32 4.87 14.45
CA ALA A 222 4.32 5.21 13.45
C ALA A 222 3.84 6.65 13.66
N ALA A 223 3.41 7.28 12.58
CA ALA A 223 2.98 8.68 12.61
C ALA A 223 1.68 8.85 13.40
N GLY A 224 1.70 9.81 14.31
CA GLY A 224 0.55 10.31 15.07
C GLY A 224 0.91 10.57 16.53
N ARG A 225 0.18 11.48 17.18
CA ARG A 225 0.28 11.75 18.61
C ARG A 225 -1.08 11.70 19.25
N PHE A 226 -1.09 11.29 20.51
CA PHE A 226 -2.27 11.34 21.35
C PHE A 226 -1.89 11.48 22.83
N VAL A 227 -2.86 11.88 23.65
CA VAL A 227 -2.65 12.14 25.07
C VAL A 227 -3.37 11.10 25.90
N VAL A 228 -2.66 10.48 26.84
CA VAL A 228 -3.24 9.60 27.85
C VAL A 228 -2.85 10.14 29.22
N GLY A 229 -3.85 10.58 30.00
CA GLY A 229 -3.61 11.28 31.25
C GLY A 229 -2.89 12.62 31.00
N ASN A 230 -1.68 12.77 31.53
CA ASN A 230 -0.85 13.98 31.38
C ASN A 230 0.32 13.80 30.41
N ASP A 231 0.46 12.61 29.82
CA ASP A 231 1.59 12.25 28.98
C ASP A 231 1.17 12.17 27.50
N THR A 232 2.08 12.57 26.61
CA THR A 232 1.91 12.43 25.15
C THR A 232 2.57 11.15 24.69
N TYR A 233 1.86 10.41 23.85
CA TYR A 233 2.26 9.13 23.29
C TYR A 233 2.19 9.16 21.77
N ALA A 234 2.93 8.24 21.16
CA ALA A 234 2.89 7.98 19.73
C ALA A 234 2.75 6.47 19.50
N PRO A 235 2.08 6.04 18.42
CA PRO A 235 1.94 4.64 18.11
C PRO A 235 3.29 4.05 17.67
N CYS A 236 3.48 2.77 17.92
CA CYS A 236 4.52 1.96 17.31
C CYS A 236 3.91 0.69 16.71
N VAL A 237 4.46 0.26 15.59
CA VAL A 237 3.95 -0.84 14.76
C VAL A 237 5.03 -1.89 14.57
N GLY A 238 4.64 -3.15 14.58
CA GLY A 238 5.54 -4.27 14.31
C GLY A 238 4.75 -5.54 14.07
N TRP A 239 5.44 -6.67 14.01
CA TRP A 239 4.82 -7.97 13.75
C TRP A 239 5.18 -8.97 14.82
N GLU A 240 4.21 -9.79 15.21
CA GLU A 240 4.42 -10.89 16.12
C GLU A 240 3.90 -12.19 15.48
N ILE A 241 4.41 -13.32 15.94
CA ILE A 241 3.86 -14.64 15.55
C ILE A 241 2.52 -14.80 16.27
N GLY A 242 1.43 -14.69 15.52
CA GLY A 242 0.08 -14.89 16.00
C GLY A 242 -0.35 -16.36 16.04
N PRO A 243 -1.58 -16.64 16.46
CA PRO A 243 -2.10 -18.01 16.61
C PRO A 243 -2.25 -18.79 15.29
N ARG A 244 -2.34 -18.09 14.15
CA ARG A 244 -2.55 -18.68 12.82
C ARG A 244 -1.40 -18.38 11.87
N ASP A 245 -0.91 -17.14 11.91
CA ASP A 245 0.20 -16.64 11.10
C ASP A 245 0.76 -15.35 11.76
N TYR A 246 1.55 -14.57 11.04
CA TYR A 246 1.98 -13.24 11.46
C TYR A 246 0.79 -12.29 11.74
N MET A 247 0.89 -11.55 12.85
CA MET A 247 -0.10 -10.59 13.32
C MET A 247 0.53 -9.20 13.40
N LEU A 248 -0.13 -8.20 12.80
CA LEU A 248 0.27 -6.80 12.93
C LEU A 248 -0.03 -6.35 14.36
N VAL A 249 0.95 -5.80 15.05
CA VAL A 249 0.77 -5.23 16.39
C VAL A 249 0.91 -3.73 16.31
N VAL A 250 -0.13 -3.02 16.78
CA VAL A 250 -0.13 -1.57 16.96
C VAL A 250 -0.21 -1.28 18.46
N ASP A 251 0.89 -0.79 19.00
CA ASP A 251 1.04 -0.40 20.40
C ASP A 251 1.40 1.09 20.47
N TYR A 252 1.79 1.58 21.63
CA TYR A 252 2.17 2.97 21.83
C TYR A 252 3.26 3.11 22.89
N CYS A 253 4.08 4.13 22.71
CA CYS A 253 5.16 4.48 23.63
C CYS A 253 5.13 5.98 23.91
N ASN A 254 5.67 6.40 25.06
CA ASN A 254 5.70 7.81 25.41
C ASN A 254 6.54 8.58 24.37
N ALA A 255 5.95 9.58 23.73
CA ALA A 255 6.53 10.24 22.55
C ALA A 255 7.85 10.96 22.85
N SER A 256 8.05 11.36 24.11
CA SER A 256 9.25 12.08 24.57
C SER A 256 10.36 11.16 25.08
N LYS A 257 10.09 9.85 25.22
CA LYS A 257 11.03 8.87 25.76
C LYS A 257 11.46 7.88 24.69
N GLY A 258 12.74 7.91 24.37
CA GLY A 258 13.35 6.89 23.51
C GLY A 258 13.32 5.52 24.16
N THR A 259 13.33 4.48 23.34
CA THR A 259 13.34 3.08 23.78
C THR A 259 14.14 2.24 22.78
N GLU A 260 14.94 1.30 23.27
CA GLU A 260 15.81 0.47 22.42
C GLU A 260 15.03 -0.52 21.55
N ILE A 261 13.75 -0.75 21.85
CA ILE A 261 12.88 -1.69 21.12
C ILE A 261 12.00 -1.00 20.06
N VAL A 262 12.18 0.30 19.83
CA VAL A 262 11.47 1.04 18.78
C VAL A 262 12.45 1.91 17.98
N GLY A 263 12.44 1.74 16.65
CA GLY A 263 13.24 2.50 15.70
C GLY A 263 12.41 3.32 14.71
N LEU A 264 13.06 3.90 13.72
CA LEU A 264 12.46 4.65 12.62
C LEU A 264 12.64 3.90 11.30
N ARG A 265 11.55 3.77 10.53
CA ARG A 265 11.68 3.40 9.11
C ARG A 265 12.00 4.59 8.25
N SER A 266 13.03 4.42 7.44
CA SER A 266 13.36 5.37 6.39
C SER A 266 12.29 5.33 5.29
N LEU A 267 11.76 6.51 4.97
CA LEU A 267 10.88 6.75 3.83
C LEU A 267 11.44 7.88 2.97
N MET A 268 11.21 7.79 1.66
CA MET A 268 11.56 8.84 0.70
C MET A 268 10.31 9.25 -0.06
N GLY A 269 10.06 10.56 -0.09
CA GLY A 269 8.87 11.10 -0.73
C GLY A 269 9.03 11.45 -2.19
N ASP A 270 7.91 11.88 -2.74
CA ASP A 270 7.70 12.29 -4.14
C ASP A 270 8.15 13.74 -4.43
N ILE A 271 8.60 14.49 -3.42
CA ILE A 271 9.11 15.85 -3.61
C ILE A 271 10.57 15.77 -4.07
N ALA A 272 10.80 15.95 -5.37
CA ALA A 272 12.15 16.14 -5.89
C ALA A 272 12.78 17.41 -5.29
N PRO A 273 14.06 17.40 -4.86
CA PRO A 273 14.76 18.63 -4.55
C PRO A 273 14.68 19.55 -5.77
N ALA A 274 14.30 20.82 -5.56
CA ALA A 274 14.11 21.78 -6.64
C ALA A 274 15.29 21.70 -7.61
N ARG A 275 15.02 21.30 -8.86
CA ARG A 275 16.04 21.31 -9.92
C ARG A 275 16.43 22.76 -10.13
N SER A 276 17.53 23.17 -9.51
CA SER A 276 18.18 24.45 -9.81
C SER A 276 18.64 24.38 -11.26
N GLY A 277 17.84 24.98 -12.14
CA GLY A 277 18.23 25.27 -13.53
C GLY A 277 19.25 26.39 -13.62
#